data_AF-A0AAV6BDD5-F1
#
_entry.id   AF-A0AAV6BDD5-F1
#
_cell.length_a   1.000
_cell.length_b   1.000
_cell.length_c   1.000
_cell.angle_alpha   90.00
_cell.angle_beta   90.00
_cell.angle_gamma   90.00
#
_symmetry.space_group_name_H-M   'P 1'
#
loop_
_entity.id
_entity.type
_entity.pdbx_description
1 polymer ?
#
loop_
_entity_poly.entity_id
_entity_poly.type
_entity_poly.pdbx_seq_one_letter_code
_entity_poly.pdbx_strand_id
1 'polypeptide(L)'
;IDYARDRGIRVVPEFDMPGHSTAWFAGYPELASGSGPYAIERQWGIFDPSMDPTDEKIYKFLGEFIGEMAKLFPDQFFHIGGDEVNGKEWDANPKIQAFKKSHKIKDNAGLQAYFSGRVQDLVTKHKKTPVGWDEVLVPGVPKSIVIQSWRGVDSLAAAAKDGYRGILSNGYYLDLGWTAARHYTMDPLGGPAAALTPEQKQLILGGESCIWSEYVNAENIDSRIWPRNTAIAERLWSPEGTADVASMYARLDAESARLEWLGLAHRSFQRTMLQRIAGTWTPSEFDALRALAQALEHQKDYSREASASSPPTSLTPLNRLVDAVYPESDVSRRFSLLVDQFVAAACKDAAQAAGIRAQLAEWATIDDRLQSLAQRSQLVREAALASAGFSQAAKIAMDAVDSIQMGAPVSADQKKIDLDSLNVLEQQANKGQLTIPELPAFQKLVESASAGGVCAR
;
A
#
# COMPACT_ATOMS: atom_id res chain seq x y z
N ILE A 1 -6.48 23.91 6.82
CA ILE A 1 -6.53 23.80 8.30
C ILE A 1 -7.95 24.03 8.80
N ASP A 2 -8.58 25.18 8.55
CA ASP A 2 -9.96 25.45 9.02
C ASP A 2 -10.98 24.40 8.59
N TYR A 3 -10.94 23.99 7.32
CA TYR A 3 -11.82 22.93 6.81
C TYR A 3 -11.74 21.61 7.59
N ALA A 4 -10.54 21.25 8.07
CA ALA A 4 -10.30 20.05 8.89
C ALA A 4 -10.81 20.26 10.32
N ARG A 5 -10.56 21.44 10.90
CA ARG A 5 -11.03 21.82 12.24
C ARG A 5 -12.56 21.78 12.33
N ASP A 6 -13.27 22.24 11.31
CA ASP A 6 -14.74 22.19 11.24
C ASP A 6 -15.30 20.77 11.27
N ARG A 7 -14.46 19.76 11.07
CA ARG A 7 -14.79 18.31 11.09
C ARG A 7 -14.16 17.57 12.27
N GLY A 8 -13.55 18.29 13.23
CA GLY A 8 -12.84 17.68 14.35
C GLY A 8 -11.55 16.96 13.96
N ILE A 9 -10.96 17.29 12.81
CA ILE A 9 -9.73 16.69 12.30
C ILE A 9 -8.54 17.60 12.61
N ARG A 10 -7.50 17.01 13.20
CA ARG A 10 -6.22 17.67 13.47
C ARG A 10 -5.33 17.60 12.23
N VAL A 11 -4.53 18.63 11.99
CA VAL A 11 -3.53 18.65 10.92
C VAL A 11 -2.16 18.73 11.56
N VAL A 12 -1.45 17.61 11.56
CA VAL A 12 -0.07 17.50 12.05
C VAL A 12 0.84 17.64 10.82
N PRO A 13 1.62 18.73 10.69
CA PRO A 13 2.51 18.87 9.55
C PRO A 13 3.75 17.99 9.72
N GLU A 14 4.24 17.44 8.62
CA GLU A 14 5.55 16.80 8.52
C GLU A 14 6.47 17.61 7.62
N PHE A 15 7.69 17.85 8.12
CA PHE A 15 8.81 18.33 7.33
C PHE A 15 9.99 17.42 7.64
N ASP A 16 10.20 16.44 6.76
CA ASP A 16 11.14 15.35 7.01
C ASP A 16 12.60 15.81 6.89
N MET A 17 13.38 15.44 7.91
CA MET A 17 14.77 15.82 8.10
C MET A 17 15.50 14.74 8.92
N PRO A 18 16.81 14.49 8.70
CA PRO A 18 17.69 15.14 7.75
C PRO A 18 17.75 14.45 6.39
N GLY A 19 17.12 13.27 6.25
CA GLY A 19 16.93 12.54 5.00
C GLY A 19 15.83 13.19 4.13
N HIS A 20 15.51 12.56 3.00
CA HIS A 20 14.41 12.96 2.09
C HIS A 20 14.35 14.47 1.73
N SER A 21 15.51 15.14 1.80
CA SER A 21 15.60 16.60 1.75
C SER A 21 16.18 17.13 0.43
N THR A 22 16.37 16.28 -0.60
CA THR A 22 16.98 16.70 -1.87
C THR A 22 16.27 17.90 -2.51
N ALA A 23 14.93 17.99 -2.36
CA ALA A 23 14.16 19.13 -2.85
C ALA A 23 14.56 20.47 -2.21
N TRP A 24 15.00 20.45 -0.95
CA TRP A 24 15.49 21.62 -0.24
C TRP A 24 16.85 22.06 -0.79
N PHE A 25 17.71 21.08 -1.09
CA PHE A 25 19.07 21.33 -1.60
C PHE A 25 19.10 21.87 -3.03
N ALA A 26 18.02 21.66 -3.81
CA ALA A 26 17.87 22.31 -5.10
C ALA A 26 17.76 23.86 -4.97
N GLY A 27 17.20 24.37 -3.87
CA GLY A 27 17.11 25.80 -3.58
C GLY A 27 18.19 26.32 -2.63
N TYR A 28 18.64 25.47 -1.71
CA TYR A 28 19.59 25.78 -0.63
C TYR A 28 20.67 24.69 -0.54
N PRO A 29 21.54 24.55 -1.54
CA PRO A 29 22.55 23.49 -1.59
C PRO A 29 23.53 23.53 -0.43
N GLU A 30 23.70 24.69 0.22
CA GLU A 30 24.53 24.87 1.41
C GLU A 30 24.03 24.14 2.66
N LEU A 31 22.80 23.61 2.66
CA LEU A 31 22.26 22.82 3.76
C LEU A 31 22.69 21.34 3.72
N ALA A 32 23.17 20.87 2.56
CA ALA A 32 23.48 19.47 2.33
C ALA A 32 24.86 19.05 2.83
N SER A 33 25.03 17.75 3.06
CA SER A 33 26.29 17.14 3.47
C SER A 33 27.26 16.91 2.31
N GLY A 34 26.75 16.78 1.08
CA GLY A 34 27.53 16.63 -0.15
C GLY A 34 27.77 17.93 -0.90
N SER A 35 28.49 17.84 -2.03
CA SER A 35 28.80 18.99 -2.89
C SER A 35 27.73 19.31 -3.94
N GLY A 36 26.68 18.48 -4.05
CA GLY A 36 25.76 18.49 -5.18
C GLY A 36 26.47 18.16 -6.52
N PRO A 37 25.90 18.58 -7.66
CA PRO A 37 24.70 19.40 -7.79
C PRO A 37 23.42 18.67 -7.34
N TYR A 38 22.42 19.41 -6.88
CA TYR A 38 21.13 18.87 -6.46
C TYR A 38 20.03 19.29 -7.43
N ALA A 39 19.12 18.36 -7.70
CA ALA A 39 17.92 18.57 -8.50
C ALA A 39 16.74 17.86 -7.82
N ILE A 40 15.52 18.26 -8.16
CA ILE A 40 14.33 17.56 -7.67
C ILE A 40 14.39 16.10 -8.13
N GLU A 41 14.31 15.18 -7.16
CA GLU A 41 14.31 13.75 -7.46
C GLU A 41 13.09 13.39 -8.31
N ARG A 42 13.38 12.60 -9.34
CA ARG A 42 12.35 12.11 -10.26
C ARG A 42 12.11 10.63 -10.10
N GLN A 43 13.05 9.89 -9.50
CA GLN A 43 12.92 8.47 -9.23
C GLN A 43 12.43 8.25 -7.79
N TRP A 44 12.18 7.00 -7.44
CA TRP A 44 11.71 6.59 -6.13
C TRP A 44 12.81 5.89 -5.34
N GLY A 45 12.67 5.88 -4.02
CA GLY A 45 13.53 5.15 -3.11
C GLY A 45 14.38 6.05 -2.21
N ILE A 46 15.42 5.44 -1.66
CA ILE A 46 16.29 6.05 -0.64
C ILE A 46 17.47 6.73 -1.32
N PHE A 47 17.56 8.04 -1.17
CA PHE A 47 18.62 8.86 -1.77
C PHE A 47 19.73 9.18 -0.77
N ASP A 48 20.94 9.37 -1.30
CA ASP A 48 22.14 9.71 -0.53
C ASP A 48 22.14 11.13 0.09
N PRO A 49 21.55 12.18 -0.53
CA PRO A 49 21.54 13.53 0.01
C PRO A 49 20.92 13.65 1.40
N SER A 50 21.64 14.26 2.31
CA SER A 50 21.19 14.52 3.69
C SER A 50 21.72 15.84 4.24
N MET A 51 20.98 16.47 5.17
CA MET A 51 21.41 17.75 5.77
C MET A 51 22.75 17.59 6.52
N ASP A 52 23.63 18.60 6.49
CA ASP A 52 24.90 18.60 7.24
C ASP A 52 24.68 18.94 8.72
N PRO A 53 24.69 17.95 9.64
CA PRO A 53 24.36 18.19 11.05
C PRO A 53 25.39 19.04 11.80
N THR A 54 26.52 19.35 11.15
CA THR A 54 27.69 19.97 11.76
C THR A 54 27.82 21.46 11.44
N ASP A 55 27.03 21.99 10.50
CA ASP A 55 27.00 23.41 10.18
C ASP A 55 25.89 24.14 10.96
N GLU A 56 26.28 25.05 11.86
CA GLU A 56 25.32 25.84 12.66
C GLU A 56 24.35 26.68 11.82
N LYS A 57 24.67 26.96 10.54
CA LYS A 57 23.74 27.64 9.63
C LYS A 57 22.46 26.85 9.41
N ILE A 58 22.51 25.51 9.42
CA ILE A 58 21.30 24.72 9.21
C ILE A 58 20.32 24.91 10.37
N TYR A 59 20.80 24.97 11.62
CA TYR A 59 19.92 25.17 12.78
C TYR A 59 19.34 26.58 12.83
N LYS A 60 20.06 27.58 12.30
CA LYS A 60 19.50 28.91 12.11
C LYS A 60 18.37 28.89 11.09
N PHE A 61 18.61 28.30 9.92
CA PHE A 61 17.60 28.16 8.87
C PHE A 61 16.37 27.39 9.36
N LEU A 62 16.58 26.22 9.98
CA LEU A 62 15.51 25.40 10.54
C LEU A 62 14.77 26.13 11.66
N GLY A 63 15.44 26.91 12.50
CA GLY A 63 14.78 27.69 13.54
C GLY A 63 13.83 28.77 12.99
N GLU A 64 14.24 29.45 11.90
CA GLU A 64 13.38 30.41 11.21
C GLU A 64 12.21 29.71 10.51
N PHE A 65 12.49 28.62 9.78
CA PHE A 65 11.50 27.83 9.07
C PHE A 65 10.45 27.19 10.01
N ILE A 66 10.89 26.46 11.04
CA ILE A 66 10.01 25.84 12.04
C ILE A 66 9.19 26.91 12.75
N GLY A 67 9.78 28.08 13.02
CA GLY A 67 9.07 29.20 13.64
C GLY A 67 7.97 29.79 12.76
N GLU A 68 8.12 29.75 11.44
CA GLU A 68 7.06 30.10 10.49
C GLU A 68 5.98 29.01 10.44
N MET A 69 6.37 27.75 10.24
CA MET A 69 5.43 26.63 10.11
C MET A 69 4.63 26.40 11.41
N ALA A 70 5.24 26.55 12.58
CA ALA A 70 4.57 26.42 13.86
C ALA A 70 3.48 27.49 14.10
N LYS A 71 3.57 28.65 13.43
CA LYS A 71 2.51 29.67 13.44
C LYS A 71 1.38 29.32 12.49
N LEU A 72 1.71 28.72 11.33
CA LEU A 72 0.72 28.32 10.34
C LEU A 72 -0.11 27.12 10.81
N PHE A 73 0.54 26.12 11.41
CA PHE A 73 -0.10 24.90 11.89
C PHE A 73 -0.38 24.99 13.40
N PRO A 74 -1.65 25.15 13.83
CA PRO A 74 -1.98 25.39 15.23
C PRO A 74 -1.89 24.13 16.11
N ASP A 75 -1.87 22.93 15.53
CA ASP A 75 -1.82 21.68 16.28
C ASP A 75 -0.58 21.59 17.18
N GLN A 76 -0.69 20.91 18.32
CA GLN A 76 0.43 20.78 19.25
C GLN A 76 1.54 19.86 18.74
N PHE A 77 1.27 18.92 17.83
CA PHE A 77 2.27 18.04 17.26
C PHE A 77 2.93 18.65 16.02
N PHE A 78 4.20 18.31 15.80
CA PHE A 78 4.98 18.70 14.63
C PHE A 78 5.89 17.53 14.26
N HIS A 79 5.68 16.93 13.10
CA HIS A 79 6.45 15.76 12.66
C HIS A 79 7.76 16.22 12.00
N ILE A 80 8.88 15.69 12.47
CA ILE A 80 10.23 16.04 12.00
C ILE A 80 10.83 14.98 11.06
N GLY A 81 10.06 13.92 10.78
CA GLY A 81 10.47 12.79 9.96
C GLY A 81 11.59 11.98 10.62
N GLY A 82 12.68 11.79 9.88
CA GLY A 82 13.91 11.15 10.34
C GLY A 82 14.10 9.72 9.89
N ASP A 83 13.39 9.28 8.85
CA ASP A 83 13.52 7.94 8.28
C ASP A 83 14.64 7.85 7.23
N GLU A 84 15.07 6.62 6.98
CA GLU A 84 15.87 6.21 5.81
C GLU A 84 17.20 6.95 5.56
N VAL A 85 17.80 7.53 6.60
CA VAL A 85 19.12 8.18 6.49
C VAL A 85 20.23 7.14 6.30
N ASN A 86 20.70 6.98 5.05
CA ASN A 86 21.70 5.96 4.71
C ASN A 86 23.14 6.32 5.12
N GLY A 87 23.41 7.59 5.43
CA GLY A 87 24.70 8.09 5.96
C GLY A 87 25.87 8.18 4.98
N LYS A 88 25.68 7.89 3.68
CA LYS A 88 26.80 7.88 2.71
C LYS A 88 27.45 9.25 2.52
N GLU A 89 26.67 10.33 2.41
CA GLU A 89 27.25 11.68 2.33
C GLU A 89 27.95 12.08 3.64
N TRP A 90 27.43 11.65 4.79
CA TRP A 90 28.09 11.87 6.09
C TRP A 90 29.44 11.15 6.17
N ASP A 91 29.50 9.91 5.69
CA ASP A 91 30.73 9.12 5.64
C ASP A 91 31.77 9.70 4.67
N ALA A 92 31.32 10.24 3.55
CA ALA A 92 32.18 10.87 2.55
C ALA A 92 32.69 12.27 2.96
N ASN A 93 32.01 12.99 3.86
CA ASN A 93 32.35 14.37 4.22
C ASN A 93 33.42 14.45 5.34
N PRO A 94 34.64 14.96 5.07
CA PRO A 94 35.73 15.02 6.05
C PRO A 94 35.43 15.91 7.26
N LYS A 95 34.61 16.97 7.11
CA LYS A 95 34.21 17.84 8.22
C LYS A 95 33.31 17.08 9.19
N ILE A 96 32.36 16.31 8.66
CA ILE A 96 31.45 15.49 9.46
C ILE A 96 32.23 14.41 10.21
N GLN A 97 33.19 13.75 9.57
CA GLN A 97 34.05 12.77 10.24
C GLN A 97 34.90 13.40 11.36
N ALA A 98 35.45 14.60 11.15
CA ALA A 98 36.16 15.34 12.20
C ALA A 98 35.24 15.77 13.35
N PHE A 99 34.00 16.16 13.04
CA PHE A 99 32.99 16.50 14.03
C PHE A 99 32.63 15.29 14.90
N LYS A 100 32.35 14.13 14.29
CA LYS A 100 32.07 12.88 15.02
C LYS A 100 33.19 12.54 16.00
N LYS A 101 34.46 12.64 15.56
CA LYS A 101 35.63 12.39 16.40
C LYS A 101 35.75 13.38 17.57
N SER A 102 35.58 14.67 17.31
CA SER A 102 35.70 15.71 18.36
C SER A 102 34.57 15.65 19.39
N HIS A 103 33.36 15.25 18.99
CA HIS A 103 32.19 15.15 19.87
C HIS A 103 31.97 13.73 20.43
N LYS A 104 32.90 12.79 20.16
CA LYS A 104 32.81 11.38 20.59
C LYS A 104 31.53 10.67 20.11
N ILE A 105 31.03 11.06 18.94
CA ILE A 105 29.89 10.41 18.28
C ILE A 105 30.42 9.16 17.56
N LYS A 106 29.87 8.00 17.91
CA LYS A 106 30.38 6.69 17.47
C LYS A 106 30.14 6.41 15.99
N ASP A 107 28.92 6.67 15.52
CA ASP A 107 28.41 6.25 14.21
C ASP A 107 27.34 7.24 13.70
N ASN A 108 26.76 6.93 12.53
CA ASN A 108 25.76 7.78 11.89
C ASN A 108 24.45 7.82 12.67
N ALA A 109 24.08 6.74 13.36
CA ALA A 109 22.93 6.75 14.28
C ALA A 109 23.14 7.75 15.43
N GLY A 110 24.35 7.80 16.01
CA GLY A 110 24.70 8.81 17.00
C GLY A 110 24.73 10.24 16.44
N LEU A 111 25.07 10.42 15.16
CA LEU A 111 25.05 11.74 14.52
C LEU A 111 23.61 12.20 14.22
N GLN A 112 22.75 11.29 13.78
CA GLN A 112 21.32 11.53 13.63
C GLN A 112 20.67 11.84 14.97
N ALA A 113 21.04 11.14 16.05
CA ALA A 113 20.62 11.46 17.41
C ALA A 113 20.93 12.91 17.79
N TYR A 114 22.16 13.35 17.49
CA TYR A 114 22.60 14.73 17.72
C TYR A 114 21.74 15.73 16.93
N PHE A 115 21.54 15.49 15.63
CA PHE A 115 20.70 16.32 14.78
C PHE A 115 19.26 16.41 15.29
N SER A 116 18.61 15.26 15.49
CA SER A 116 17.23 15.18 15.94
C SER A 116 17.03 15.85 17.29
N GLY A 117 17.97 15.73 18.23
CA GLY A 117 17.92 16.45 19.51
C GLY A 117 17.89 17.97 19.32
N ARG A 118 18.75 18.50 18.45
CA ARG A 118 18.79 19.94 18.12
C ARG A 118 17.50 20.42 17.46
N VAL A 119 16.92 19.64 16.54
CA VAL A 119 15.64 19.96 15.90
C VAL A 119 14.48 19.91 16.90
N GLN A 120 14.46 18.94 17.81
CA GLN A 120 13.47 18.86 18.89
C GLN A 120 13.49 20.09 19.79
N ASP A 121 14.66 20.61 20.14
CA ASP A 121 14.79 21.86 20.91
C ASP A 121 14.17 23.05 20.16
N LEU A 122 14.35 23.12 18.84
CA LEU A 122 13.72 24.15 18.00
C LEU A 122 12.19 24.02 18.00
N VAL A 123 11.66 22.81 17.82
CA VAL A 123 10.21 22.54 17.83
C VAL A 123 9.60 22.88 19.19
N THR A 124 10.23 22.45 20.29
CA THR A 124 9.74 22.68 21.65
C THR A 124 9.79 24.15 22.08
N LYS A 125 10.74 24.94 21.55
CA LYS A 125 10.75 26.41 21.72
C LYS A 125 9.46 27.07 21.22
N HIS A 126 8.79 26.47 20.24
CA HIS A 126 7.49 26.90 19.74
C HIS A 126 6.29 26.25 20.46
N LYS A 127 6.53 25.62 21.61
CA LYS A 127 5.52 24.90 22.43
C LYS A 127 4.82 23.78 21.68
N LYS A 128 5.53 23.19 20.71
CA LYS A 128 5.09 22.01 19.97
C LYS A 128 5.76 20.76 20.55
N THR A 129 5.10 19.62 20.38
CA THR A 129 5.62 18.31 20.70
C THR A 129 6.11 17.65 19.41
N PRO A 130 7.39 17.26 19.33
CA PRO A 130 7.91 16.58 18.16
C PRO A 130 7.29 15.18 18.00
N VAL A 131 7.09 14.78 16.75
CA VAL A 131 6.80 13.40 16.33
C VAL A 131 7.88 13.01 15.33
N GLY A 132 8.35 11.76 15.33
CA GLY A 132 9.29 11.30 14.32
C GLY A 132 9.20 9.80 14.08
N TRP A 133 9.67 9.37 12.93
CA TRP A 133 9.77 7.95 12.58
C TRP A 133 10.72 7.23 13.55
N ASP A 134 10.52 5.93 13.75
CA ASP A 134 11.17 5.21 14.84
C ASP A 134 12.71 5.12 14.77
N GLU A 135 13.36 5.52 13.68
CA GLU A 135 14.82 5.74 13.64
C GLU A 135 15.29 6.87 14.55
N VAL A 136 14.44 7.86 14.84
CA VAL A 136 14.77 8.93 15.79
C VAL A 136 14.82 8.42 17.23
N LEU A 137 14.35 7.19 17.49
CA LEU A 137 14.43 6.55 18.79
C LEU A 137 15.84 6.04 19.06
N VAL A 138 16.63 6.89 19.71
CA VAL A 138 18.00 6.62 20.14
C VAL A 138 18.18 6.93 21.63
N PRO A 139 19.18 6.34 22.31
CA PRO A 139 19.38 6.58 23.74
C PRO A 139 19.53 8.06 24.09
N GLY A 140 18.75 8.52 25.07
CA GLY A 140 18.85 9.89 25.61
C GLY A 140 17.92 10.92 24.96
N VAL A 141 17.13 10.55 23.94
CA VAL A 141 16.10 11.45 23.37
C VAL A 141 15.05 11.79 24.44
N PRO A 142 14.60 13.05 24.54
CA PRO A 142 13.56 13.45 25.50
C PRO A 142 12.28 12.61 25.38
N LYS A 143 11.75 12.15 26.52
CA LYS A 143 10.49 11.35 26.57
C LYS A 143 9.24 12.10 26.09
N SER A 144 9.35 13.40 25.84
CA SER A 144 8.27 14.20 25.29
C SER A 144 7.99 13.90 23.82
N ILE A 145 8.95 13.39 23.04
CA ILE A 145 8.72 13.00 21.64
C ILE A 145 7.69 11.88 21.53
N VAL A 146 6.92 11.88 20.44
CA VAL A 146 6.08 10.75 20.04
C VAL A 146 6.79 9.97 18.93
N ILE A 147 6.86 8.66 19.06
CA ILE A 147 7.51 7.77 18.10
C ILE A 147 6.47 7.16 17.16
N GLN A 148 6.56 7.44 15.86
CA GLN A 148 5.72 6.82 14.84
C GLN A 148 6.40 5.54 14.34
N SER A 149 5.88 4.39 14.76
CA SER A 149 6.44 3.09 14.45
C SER A 149 5.96 2.61 13.08
N TRP A 150 6.90 2.60 12.13
CA TRP A 150 6.67 2.07 10.79
C TRP A 150 7.36 0.73 10.54
N ARG A 151 8.34 0.33 11.37
CA ARG A 151 9.02 -0.96 11.26
C ARG A 151 8.31 -2.12 11.97
N GLY A 152 7.29 -1.85 12.79
CA GLY A 152 6.44 -2.91 13.36
C GLY A 152 5.92 -2.67 14.76
N VAL A 153 5.04 -3.57 15.22
CA VAL A 153 4.51 -3.56 16.59
C VAL A 153 5.62 -3.76 17.64
N ASP A 154 6.70 -4.44 17.28
CA ASP A 154 7.86 -4.66 18.14
C ASP A 154 8.57 -3.35 18.51
N SER A 155 8.79 -2.49 17.50
CA SER A 155 9.37 -1.14 17.67
C SER A 155 8.48 -0.27 18.55
N LEU A 156 7.16 -0.33 18.33
CA LEU A 156 6.17 0.39 19.13
C LEU A 156 6.19 -0.07 20.60
N ALA A 157 6.19 -1.38 20.83
CA ALA A 157 6.20 -1.95 22.17
C ALA A 157 7.51 -1.65 22.91
N ALA A 158 8.65 -1.63 22.21
CA ALA A 158 9.93 -1.22 22.77
C ALA A 158 9.91 0.25 23.21
N ALA A 159 9.40 1.15 22.34
CA ALA A 159 9.26 2.57 22.66
C ALA A 159 8.38 2.80 23.91
N ALA A 160 7.25 2.10 24.00
CA ALA A 160 6.34 2.18 25.14
C ALA A 160 6.98 1.65 26.44
N LYS A 161 7.73 0.54 26.39
CA LYS A 161 8.48 0.02 27.56
C LYS A 161 9.50 1.03 28.07
N ASP A 162 10.11 1.78 27.17
CA ASP A 162 11.07 2.83 27.49
C ASP A 162 10.38 4.15 27.88
N GLY A 163 9.04 4.20 27.96
CA GLY A 163 8.29 5.36 28.43
C GLY A 163 8.02 6.43 27.37
N TYR A 164 8.18 6.11 26.09
CA TYR A 164 7.78 7.00 24.99
C TYR A 164 6.34 6.74 24.58
N ARG A 165 5.66 7.81 24.15
CA ARG A 165 4.38 7.69 23.45
C ARG A 165 4.63 7.22 22.01
N GLY A 166 3.70 6.45 21.45
CA GLY A 166 3.84 6.01 20.06
C GLY A 166 2.54 5.82 19.30
N ILE A 167 2.66 5.85 17.97
CA ILE A 167 1.59 5.62 16.99
C ILE A 167 2.06 4.51 16.05
N LEU A 168 1.18 3.59 15.67
CA LEU A 168 1.49 2.53 14.71
C LEU A 168 1.11 2.94 13.28
N SER A 169 2.05 2.89 12.34
CA SER A 169 1.77 2.95 10.89
C SER A 169 2.09 1.63 10.18
N ASN A 170 2.99 0.81 10.74
CA ASN A 170 3.25 -0.52 10.20
C ASN A 170 1.95 -1.34 10.09
N GLY A 171 1.71 -1.94 8.92
CA GLY A 171 0.47 -2.67 8.66
C GLY A 171 -0.67 -1.81 8.11
N TYR A 172 -0.53 -0.49 8.06
CA TYR A 172 -1.52 0.46 7.54
C TYR A 172 -1.06 1.25 6.30
N TYR A 173 -0.12 0.69 5.53
CA TYR A 173 0.39 1.27 4.29
C TYR A 173 -0.58 0.97 3.15
N LEU A 174 -1.41 1.95 2.79
CA LEU A 174 -2.46 1.78 1.78
C LEU A 174 -1.86 1.68 0.36
N ASP A 175 -0.74 2.33 0.11
CA ASP A 175 0.01 2.36 -1.14
C ASP A 175 0.52 0.97 -1.58
N LEU A 176 0.87 0.10 -0.64
CA LEU A 176 1.37 -1.26 -0.92
C LEU A 176 0.29 -2.24 -1.42
N GLY A 177 -0.95 -1.77 -1.56
CA GLY A 177 -2.04 -2.50 -2.20
C GLY A 177 -2.62 -3.66 -1.40
N TRP A 178 -2.32 -3.76 -0.11
CA TRP A 178 -2.83 -4.84 0.74
C TRP A 178 -4.35 -4.81 0.91
N THR A 179 -4.92 -5.97 1.25
CA THR A 179 -6.35 -6.14 1.45
C THR A 179 -6.85 -5.41 2.69
N ALA A 180 -8.14 -5.02 2.69
CA ALA A 180 -8.81 -4.48 3.87
C ALA A 180 -8.71 -5.44 5.05
N ALA A 181 -8.83 -6.76 4.83
CA ALA A 181 -8.66 -7.76 5.88
C ALA A 181 -7.28 -7.70 6.54
N ARG A 182 -6.20 -7.59 5.75
CA ARG A 182 -4.84 -7.48 6.29
C ARG A 182 -4.72 -6.27 7.21
N HIS A 183 -5.15 -5.10 6.73
CA HIS A 183 -5.17 -3.89 7.54
C HIS A 183 -6.04 -4.03 8.80
N TYR A 184 -7.23 -4.60 8.67
CA TYR A 184 -8.19 -4.78 9.77
C TYR A 184 -7.67 -5.68 10.90
N THR A 185 -6.81 -6.65 10.58
CA THR A 185 -6.20 -7.56 11.56
C THR A 185 -4.99 -6.98 12.28
N MET A 186 -4.46 -5.84 11.83
CA MET A 186 -3.33 -5.19 12.49
C MET A 186 -3.82 -4.43 13.71
N ASP A 187 -3.39 -4.84 14.90
CA ASP A 187 -3.77 -4.20 16.16
C ASP A 187 -2.57 -3.49 16.81
N PRO A 188 -2.66 -2.17 17.12
CA PRO A 188 -1.60 -1.45 17.83
C PRO A 188 -1.29 -2.01 19.21
N LEU A 189 -2.24 -2.72 19.82
CA LEU A 189 -2.09 -3.41 21.11
C LEU A 189 -1.88 -4.93 20.97
N GLY A 190 -1.76 -5.44 19.75
CA GLY A 190 -1.49 -6.85 19.45
C GLY A 190 -0.02 -7.25 19.62
N GLY A 191 0.32 -8.50 19.28
CA GLY A 191 1.71 -8.98 19.26
C GLY A 191 2.47 -8.71 20.58
N PRO A 192 3.73 -8.22 20.53
CA PRO A 192 4.47 -7.85 21.74
C PRO A 192 3.87 -6.69 22.54
N ALA A 193 3.02 -5.84 21.93
CA ALA A 193 2.32 -4.78 22.65
C ALA A 193 1.22 -5.34 23.59
N ALA A 194 0.73 -6.56 23.34
CA ALA A 194 -0.26 -7.22 24.20
C ALA A 194 0.28 -7.48 25.62
N ALA A 195 1.59 -7.68 25.74
CA ALA A 195 2.31 -7.96 26.98
C ALA A 195 2.73 -6.70 27.77
N LEU A 196 2.40 -5.49 27.28
CA LEU A 196 2.66 -4.24 27.99
C LEU A 196 1.82 -4.14 29.27
N THR A 197 2.35 -3.46 30.30
CA THR A 197 1.56 -3.15 31.50
C THR A 197 0.42 -2.17 31.16
N PRO A 198 -0.64 -2.05 32.00
CA PRO A 198 -1.70 -1.08 31.77
C PRO A 198 -1.20 0.35 31.55
N GLU A 199 -0.17 0.78 32.30
CA GLU A 199 0.44 2.11 32.18
C GLU A 199 1.21 2.26 30.86
N GLN A 200 1.91 1.21 30.42
CA GLN A 200 2.61 1.21 29.13
C GLN A 200 1.64 1.21 27.95
N LYS A 201 0.50 0.52 28.05
CA LYS A 201 -0.54 0.54 27.01
C LYS A 201 -1.13 1.94 26.81
N GLN A 202 -1.21 2.76 27.85
CA GLN A 202 -1.65 4.17 27.75
C GLN A 202 -0.69 5.06 26.93
N LEU A 203 0.54 4.61 26.69
CA LEU A 203 1.50 5.32 25.85
C LEU A 203 1.26 5.08 24.35
N ILE A 204 0.50 4.05 23.99
CA ILE A 204 0.10 3.80 22.60
C ILE A 204 -1.10 4.69 22.29
N LEU A 205 -0.86 5.72 21.47
CA LEU A 205 -1.85 6.75 21.15
C LEU A 205 -2.86 6.30 20.08
N GLY A 206 -2.53 5.27 19.32
CA GLY A 206 -3.35 4.74 18.23
C GLY A 206 -2.51 4.30 17.04
N GLY A 207 -3.05 4.51 15.84
CA GLY A 207 -2.37 4.23 14.58
C GLY A 207 -2.72 5.26 13.51
N GLU A 208 -2.00 5.23 12.41
CA GLU A 208 -2.20 6.11 11.27
C GLU A 208 -1.96 5.35 9.97
N SER A 209 -2.94 5.41 9.06
CA SER A 209 -2.78 4.89 7.70
C SER A 209 -1.93 5.83 6.85
N CYS A 210 -0.94 5.29 6.16
CA CYS A 210 -0.08 6.05 5.26
C CYS A 210 -0.49 5.81 3.80
N ILE A 211 -0.40 6.87 2.99
CA ILE A 211 -0.59 6.80 1.54
C ILE A 211 0.58 7.53 0.86
N TRP A 212 1.68 6.79 0.64
CA TRP A 212 2.80 7.25 -0.17
C TRP A 212 2.35 7.39 -1.65
N SER A 213 2.91 8.37 -2.36
CA SER A 213 2.30 8.89 -3.60
C SER A 213 3.09 8.64 -4.90
N GLU A 214 4.07 7.73 -4.86
CA GLU A 214 4.91 7.34 -6.01
C GLU A 214 4.07 6.88 -7.22
N TYR A 215 2.96 6.20 -6.95
CA TYR A 215 1.99 5.73 -7.97
C TYR A 215 0.58 6.28 -7.74
N VAL A 216 0.48 7.46 -7.14
CA VAL A 216 -0.78 8.10 -6.80
C VAL A 216 -0.84 9.50 -7.41
N ASN A 217 -1.98 9.85 -8.01
CA ASN A 217 -2.27 11.20 -8.47
C ASN A 217 -3.69 11.60 -8.07
N ALA A 218 -4.07 12.83 -8.39
CA ALA A 218 -5.40 13.36 -8.06
C ALA A 218 -6.57 12.55 -8.66
N GLU A 219 -6.33 11.76 -9.72
CA GLU A 219 -7.39 10.97 -10.34
C GLU A 219 -7.62 9.62 -9.67
N ASN A 220 -6.57 9.06 -9.06
CA ASN A 220 -6.58 7.69 -8.58
C ASN A 220 -6.51 7.60 -7.04
N ILE A 221 -6.23 8.71 -6.34
CA ILE A 221 -6.04 8.77 -4.88
C ILE A 221 -7.20 8.18 -4.08
N ASP A 222 -8.44 8.51 -4.42
CA ASP A 222 -9.61 8.00 -3.69
C ASP A 222 -9.68 6.49 -3.76
N SER A 223 -9.35 5.90 -4.91
CA SER A 223 -9.33 4.45 -5.09
C SER A 223 -8.21 3.76 -4.32
N ARG A 224 -7.18 4.51 -3.93
CA ARG A 224 -6.02 3.97 -3.20
C ARG A 224 -6.30 4.05 -1.71
N ILE A 225 -7.03 5.07 -1.27
CA ILE A 225 -7.41 5.21 0.14
C ILE A 225 -8.64 4.36 0.48
N TRP A 226 -9.69 4.46 -0.34
CA TRP A 226 -11.02 3.94 -0.03
C TRP A 226 -11.37 2.70 -0.87
N PRO A 227 -12.15 1.75 -0.31
CA PRO A 227 -12.77 1.80 1.02
C PRO A 227 -11.88 1.22 2.14
N ARG A 228 -10.70 0.68 1.82
CA ARG A 228 -9.82 -0.04 2.77
C ARG A 228 -9.51 0.77 4.04
N ASN A 229 -9.36 2.08 3.92
CA ASN A 229 -9.13 2.95 5.08
C ASN A 229 -10.28 2.96 6.11
N THR A 230 -11.52 2.62 5.73
CA THR A 230 -12.61 2.47 6.71
C THR A 230 -12.44 1.24 7.60
N ALA A 231 -11.78 0.18 7.11
CA ALA A 231 -11.44 -0.98 7.93
C ALA A 231 -10.36 -0.60 8.97
N ILE A 232 -9.39 0.24 8.58
CA ILE A 232 -8.41 0.81 9.51
C ILE A 232 -9.11 1.70 10.54
N ALA A 233 -10.02 2.58 10.09
CA ALA A 233 -10.79 3.45 10.98
C ALA A 233 -11.59 2.64 12.02
N GLU A 234 -12.18 1.50 11.63
CA GLU A 234 -12.87 0.62 12.57
C GLU A 234 -11.91 0.02 13.60
N ARG A 235 -10.74 -0.47 13.18
CA ARG A 235 -9.73 -1.01 14.09
C ARG A 235 -9.25 0.04 15.10
N LEU A 236 -9.13 1.30 14.68
CA LEU A 236 -8.66 2.39 15.53
C LEU A 236 -9.75 3.03 16.41
N TRP A 237 -11.02 2.67 16.20
CA TRP A 237 -12.17 3.25 16.91
C TRP A 237 -12.93 2.24 17.77
N SER A 238 -13.19 1.05 17.23
CA SER A 238 -14.06 0.05 17.84
C SER A 238 -13.35 -0.73 18.95
N PRO A 239 -14.10 -1.40 19.85
CA PRO A 239 -13.50 -2.26 20.87
C PRO A 239 -12.62 -3.35 20.25
N GLU A 240 -11.51 -3.71 20.92
CA GLU A 240 -10.50 -4.69 20.48
C GLU A 240 -11.09 -6.01 19.94
N GLY A 241 -12.15 -6.52 20.60
CA GLY A 241 -12.85 -7.74 20.19
C GLY A 241 -13.61 -7.67 18.86
N THR A 242 -13.67 -6.50 18.23
CA THR A 242 -14.27 -6.32 16.89
C THR A 242 -13.25 -6.73 15.84
N ALA A 243 -13.24 -8.02 15.49
CA ALA A 243 -12.21 -8.61 14.61
C ALA A 243 -12.77 -9.60 13.57
N ASP A 244 -14.09 -9.69 13.41
CA ASP A 244 -14.71 -10.56 12.40
C ASP A 244 -14.55 -9.96 11.00
N VAL A 245 -13.67 -10.57 10.21
CA VAL A 245 -13.33 -10.14 8.84
C VAL A 245 -14.53 -10.26 7.88
N ALA A 246 -15.37 -11.30 8.01
CA ALA A 246 -16.51 -11.49 7.12
C ALA A 246 -17.59 -10.44 7.38
N SER A 247 -17.87 -10.16 8.66
CA SER A 247 -18.76 -9.07 9.09
C SER A 247 -18.23 -7.70 8.68
N MET A 248 -16.92 -7.45 8.83
CA MET A 248 -16.28 -6.22 8.37
C MET A 248 -16.52 -6.00 6.88
N TYR A 249 -16.24 -7.01 6.05
CA TYR A 249 -16.43 -6.90 4.61
C TYR A 249 -17.89 -6.67 4.18
N ALA A 250 -18.86 -7.29 4.86
CA ALA A 250 -20.27 -7.05 4.59
C ALA A 250 -20.67 -5.58 4.86
N ARG A 251 -20.14 -4.99 5.94
CA ARG A 251 -20.38 -3.57 6.28
C ARG A 251 -19.57 -2.61 5.41
N LEU A 252 -18.36 -3.02 5.02
CA LEU A 252 -17.47 -2.28 4.10
C LEU A 252 -18.14 -2.05 2.75
N ASP A 253 -18.85 -3.04 2.22
CA ASP A 253 -19.55 -2.91 0.93
C ASP A 253 -20.63 -1.81 0.98
N ALA A 254 -21.38 -1.71 2.08
CA ALA A 254 -22.38 -0.66 2.30
C ALA A 254 -21.74 0.71 2.52
N GLU A 255 -20.68 0.77 3.33
CA GLU A 255 -19.95 2.01 3.60
C GLU A 255 -19.27 2.55 2.32
N SER A 256 -18.70 1.68 1.51
CA SER A 256 -18.12 2.03 0.20
C SER A 256 -19.14 2.72 -0.72
N ALA A 257 -20.41 2.29 -0.71
CA ALA A 257 -21.47 2.96 -1.47
C ALA A 257 -21.82 4.34 -0.88
N ARG A 258 -21.83 4.48 0.46
CA ARG A 258 -22.04 5.76 1.15
C ARG A 258 -20.95 6.77 0.82
N LEU A 259 -19.70 6.31 0.72
CA LEU A 259 -18.55 7.16 0.37
C LEU A 259 -18.67 7.78 -1.03
N GLU A 260 -19.22 7.06 -2.03
CA GLU A 260 -19.48 7.65 -3.35
C GLU A 260 -20.55 8.75 -3.30
N TRP A 261 -21.57 8.59 -2.45
CA TRP A 261 -22.57 9.64 -2.25
C TRP A 261 -21.97 10.91 -1.62
N LEU A 262 -20.90 10.78 -0.83
CA LEU A 262 -20.15 11.90 -0.26
C LEU A 262 -19.17 12.55 -1.24
N GLY A 263 -19.07 12.03 -2.47
CA GLY A 263 -18.27 12.60 -3.55
C GLY A 263 -16.90 11.94 -3.75
N LEU A 264 -16.59 10.85 -3.04
CA LEU A 264 -15.37 10.09 -3.29
C LEU A 264 -15.50 9.27 -4.59
N ALA A 265 -14.41 9.22 -5.36
CA ALA A 265 -14.39 8.59 -6.68
C ALA A 265 -13.81 7.17 -6.69
N HIS A 266 -13.68 6.51 -5.53
CA HIS A 266 -12.90 5.28 -5.40
C HIS A 266 -13.40 4.11 -6.26
N ARG A 267 -14.68 4.07 -6.63
CA ARG A 267 -15.22 3.13 -7.64
C ARG A 267 -15.47 3.81 -8.99
N SER A 268 -16.09 4.98 -8.99
CA SER A 268 -16.43 5.68 -10.23
C SER A 268 -15.23 6.13 -11.09
N PHE A 269 -14.04 6.36 -10.51
CA PHE A 269 -12.84 6.78 -11.28
C PHE A 269 -12.46 5.75 -12.36
N GLN A 270 -12.62 4.45 -12.06
CA GLN A 270 -12.16 3.37 -12.93
C GLN A 270 -12.84 3.46 -14.29
N ARG A 271 -14.15 3.72 -14.32
CA ARG A 271 -14.89 3.86 -15.58
C ARG A 271 -14.30 4.98 -16.44
N THR A 272 -14.03 6.14 -15.85
CA THR A 272 -13.46 7.30 -16.56
C THR A 272 -12.06 6.98 -17.08
N MET A 273 -11.22 6.32 -16.28
CA MET A 273 -9.88 5.90 -16.70
C MET A 273 -9.95 4.89 -17.86
N LEU A 274 -10.80 3.88 -17.76
CA LEU A 274 -10.97 2.86 -18.80
C LEU A 274 -11.53 3.43 -20.09
N GLN A 275 -12.39 4.47 -20.04
CA GLN A 275 -12.86 5.16 -21.25
C GLN A 275 -11.71 5.82 -22.01
N ARG A 276 -10.76 6.44 -21.29
CA ARG A 276 -9.55 7.02 -21.91
C ARG A 276 -8.63 5.94 -22.47
N ILE A 277 -8.45 4.84 -21.74
CA ILE A 277 -7.69 3.67 -22.21
C ILE A 277 -8.32 3.10 -23.49
N ALA A 278 -9.65 2.96 -23.53
CA ALA A 278 -10.36 2.39 -24.66
C ALA A 278 -10.36 3.27 -25.91
N GLY A 279 -10.47 4.60 -25.77
CA GLY A 279 -10.56 5.51 -26.90
C GLY A 279 -11.92 5.45 -27.60
N THR A 280 -12.04 4.76 -28.73
CA THR A 280 -13.33 4.51 -29.41
C THR A 280 -13.69 3.03 -29.28
N TRP A 281 -14.83 2.72 -28.66
CA TRP A 281 -15.23 1.36 -28.32
C TRP A 281 -16.68 1.05 -28.70
N THR A 282 -16.97 -0.23 -28.89
CA THR A 282 -18.34 -0.76 -28.82
C THR A 282 -18.69 -1.16 -27.38
N PRO A 283 -19.98 -1.26 -27.00
CA PRO A 283 -20.38 -1.70 -25.66
C PRO A 283 -19.74 -3.03 -25.24
N SER A 284 -19.71 -4.01 -26.15
CA SER A 284 -19.10 -5.33 -25.87
C SER A 284 -17.62 -5.24 -25.53
N GLU A 285 -16.85 -4.43 -26.26
CA GLU A 285 -15.41 -4.27 -26.01
C GLU A 285 -15.14 -3.56 -24.68
N PHE A 286 -15.92 -2.54 -24.36
CA PHE A 286 -15.76 -1.81 -23.10
C PHE A 286 -16.16 -2.63 -21.88
N ASP A 287 -17.23 -3.43 -22.01
CA ASP A 287 -17.62 -4.36 -20.95
C ASP A 287 -16.53 -5.40 -20.69
N ALA A 288 -15.85 -5.91 -21.73
CA ALA A 288 -14.72 -6.83 -21.57
C ALA A 288 -13.51 -6.15 -20.88
N LEU A 289 -13.20 -4.91 -21.27
CA LEU A 289 -12.10 -4.14 -20.65
C LEU A 289 -12.39 -3.88 -19.16
N ARG A 290 -13.64 -3.53 -18.84
CA ARG A 290 -14.08 -3.34 -17.46
C ARG A 290 -14.05 -4.62 -16.66
N ALA A 291 -14.54 -5.74 -17.21
CA ALA A 291 -14.49 -7.04 -16.55
C ALA A 291 -13.04 -7.45 -16.24
N LEU A 292 -12.11 -7.24 -17.17
CA LEU A 292 -10.68 -7.48 -16.94
C LEU A 292 -10.13 -6.62 -15.81
N ALA A 293 -10.38 -5.31 -15.84
CA ALA A 293 -9.89 -4.37 -14.82
C ALA A 293 -10.50 -4.62 -13.42
N GLN A 294 -11.69 -5.23 -13.37
CA GLN A 294 -12.34 -5.64 -12.13
C GLN A 294 -11.83 -6.97 -11.60
N ALA A 295 -11.27 -7.84 -12.44
CA ALA A 295 -10.72 -9.13 -12.00
C ALA A 295 -9.23 -9.03 -11.61
N LEU A 296 -8.48 -8.13 -12.25
CA LEU A 296 -7.06 -7.95 -11.96
C LEU A 296 -6.81 -6.97 -10.82
N GLU A 297 -5.64 -7.12 -10.19
CA GLU A 297 -5.08 -6.17 -9.23
C GLU A 297 -3.69 -5.74 -9.68
N HIS A 298 -3.19 -4.63 -9.15
CA HIS A 298 -1.78 -4.28 -9.32
C HIS A 298 -0.93 -5.11 -8.35
N GLN A 299 0.33 -5.33 -8.73
CA GLN A 299 1.31 -5.94 -7.84
C GLN A 299 1.41 -5.22 -6.50
N LYS A 300 1.54 -6.00 -5.43
CA LYS A 300 1.63 -5.55 -4.06
C LYS A 300 3.05 -5.14 -3.70
N ASP A 301 3.18 -4.48 -2.57
CA ASP A 301 4.46 -4.06 -2.01
C ASP A 301 5.25 -3.24 -3.06
N TYR A 302 6.58 -3.36 -3.04
CA TYR A 302 7.46 -2.70 -3.99
C TYR A 302 7.64 -3.46 -5.32
N SER A 303 6.90 -4.57 -5.53
CA SER A 303 7.05 -5.40 -6.73
C SER A 303 6.65 -4.68 -8.01
N ARG A 304 5.68 -3.76 -7.93
CA ARG A 304 5.24 -2.95 -9.07
C ARG A 304 6.40 -2.17 -9.70
N GLU A 305 7.28 -1.58 -8.88
CA GLU A 305 8.46 -0.88 -9.37
C GLU A 305 9.48 -1.84 -9.97
N ALA A 306 9.77 -2.93 -9.25
CA ALA A 306 10.77 -3.92 -9.65
C ALA A 306 10.44 -4.61 -10.98
N SER A 307 9.15 -4.73 -11.33
CA SER A 307 8.68 -5.33 -12.58
C SER A 307 8.44 -4.33 -13.71
N ALA A 308 8.67 -3.03 -13.47
CA ALA A 308 8.52 -2.01 -14.49
C ALA A 308 9.50 -2.22 -15.65
N SER A 309 9.01 -2.18 -16.89
CA SER A 309 9.86 -2.29 -18.10
C SER A 309 10.80 -1.09 -18.28
N SER A 310 10.55 0.01 -17.58
CA SER A 310 11.42 1.18 -17.48
C SER A 310 11.22 1.81 -16.11
N PRO A 311 12.29 2.36 -15.48
CA PRO A 311 12.18 2.98 -14.16
C PRO A 311 11.11 4.08 -14.18
N PRO A 312 10.04 3.95 -13.38
CA PRO A 312 9.01 4.98 -13.29
C PRO A 312 9.59 6.23 -12.64
N THR A 313 8.97 7.37 -12.94
CA THR A 313 9.36 8.67 -12.38
C THR A 313 8.13 9.44 -11.94
N SER A 314 8.32 10.55 -11.23
CA SER A 314 7.25 11.51 -10.89
C SER A 314 6.57 12.14 -12.10
N LEU A 315 7.10 11.94 -13.30
CA LEU A 315 6.50 12.41 -14.56
C LEU A 315 5.84 11.27 -15.36
N THR A 316 5.92 10.03 -14.90
CA THR A 316 5.31 8.88 -15.58
C THR A 316 3.78 9.03 -15.57
N PRO A 317 3.11 9.01 -16.75
CA PRO A 317 1.66 9.05 -16.79
C PRO A 317 1.05 7.81 -16.12
N LEU A 318 0.17 8.04 -15.14
CA LEU A 318 -0.60 6.97 -14.49
C LEU A 318 -1.94 6.76 -15.22
N ASN A 319 -1.87 6.25 -16.44
CA ASN A 319 -3.01 6.12 -17.36
C ASN A 319 -3.11 4.75 -18.06
N ARG A 320 -2.44 3.72 -17.51
CA ARG A 320 -2.43 2.35 -18.04
C ARG A 320 -3.43 1.48 -17.27
N LEU A 321 -3.64 0.24 -17.71
CA LEU A 321 -4.54 -0.70 -16.99
C LEU A 321 -4.15 -0.87 -15.52
N VAL A 322 -2.85 -0.99 -15.22
CA VAL A 322 -2.34 -1.08 -13.83
C VAL A 322 -2.69 0.14 -12.96
N ASP A 323 -2.98 1.30 -13.58
CA ASP A 323 -3.45 2.50 -12.90
C ASP A 323 -4.99 2.55 -12.77
N ALA A 324 -5.70 1.66 -13.44
CA ALA A 324 -7.16 1.59 -13.41
C ALA A 324 -7.68 0.45 -12.51
N VAL A 325 -6.87 -0.58 -12.26
CA VAL A 325 -7.23 -1.70 -11.36
C VAL A 325 -7.29 -1.24 -9.91
N TYR A 326 -8.14 -1.92 -9.13
CA TYR A 326 -8.24 -1.65 -7.70
C TYR A 326 -7.07 -2.30 -6.94
N PRO A 327 -6.70 -1.73 -5.77
CA PRO A 327 -5.79 -2.41 -4.85
C PRO A 327 -6.37 -3.70 -4.26
N GLU A 328 -7.69 -3.85 -4.23
CA GLU A 328 -8.36 -5.09 -3.82
C GLU A 328 -9.62 -5.25 -4.65
N SER A 329 -9.77 -6.39 -5.31
CA SER A 329 -10.92 -6.66 -6.17
C SER A 329 -12.09 -7.24 -5.39
N ASP A 330 -13.23 -6.54 -5.45
CA ASP A 330 -14.51 -7.03 -4.93
C ASP A 330 -14.98 -8.29 -5.68
N VAL A 331 -14.74 -8.37 -6.99
CA VAL A 331 -15.19 -9.49 -7.83
C VAL A 331 -14.38 -10.73 -7.49
N SER A 332 -13.05 -10.61 -7.41
CA SER A 332 -12.13 -11.70 -7.10
C SER A 332 -12.33 -12.23 -5.69
N ARG A 333 -12.54 -11.32 -4.71
CA ARG A 333 -12.86 -11.67 -3.33
C ARG A 333 -14.16 -12.48 -3.23
N ARG A 334 -15.24 -12.03 -3.87
CA ARG A 334 -16.53 -12.73 -3.88
C ARG A 334 -16.46 -14.07 -4.61
N PHE A 335 -15.74 -14.13 -5.74
CA PHE A 335 -15.50 -15.37 -6.48
C PHE A 335 -14.74 -16.39 -5.62
N SER A 336 -13.69 -15.96 -4.92
CA SER A 336 -12.91 -16.82 -4.04
C SER A 336 -13.75 -17.39 -2.89
N LEU A 337 -14.60 -16.56 -2.27
CA LEU A 337 -15.55 -17.02 -1.25
C LEU A 337 -16.55 -18.05 -1.79
N LEU A 338 -17.05 -17.85 -3.01
CA LEU A 338 -17.97 -18.79 -3.66
C LEU A 338 -17.28 -20.14 -3.94
N VAL A 339 -16.03 -20.10 -4.43
CA VAL A 339 -15.23 -21.31 -4.64
C VAL A 339 -14.93 -22.02 -3.32
N ASP A 340 -14.59 -21.31 -2.26
CA ASP A 340 -14.35 -21.90 -0.94
C ASP A 340 -15.57 -22.63 -0.41
N GLN A 341 -16.76 -22.01 -0.52
CA GLN A 341 -18.02 -22.64 -0.14
C GLN A 341 -18.33 -23.87 -1.00
N PHE A 342 -18.16 -23.76 -2.31
CA PHE A 342 -18.40 -24.85 -3.25
C PHE A 342 -17.45 -26.03 -2.99
N VAL A 343 -16.17 -25.77 -2.75
CA VAL A 343 -15.17 -26.79 -2.48
C VAL A 343 -15.36 -27.42 -1.09
N ALA A 344 -15.82 -26.67 -0.09
CA ALA A 344 -16.14 -27.23 1.22
C ALA A 344 -17.43 -28.07 1.24
N ALA A 345 -18.37 -27.83 0.33
CA ALA A 345 -19.65 -28.51 0.29
C ALA A 345 -19.51 -30.01 -0.08
N ALA A 346 -20.07 -30.89 0.76
CA ALA A 346 -19.95 -32.34 0.60
C ALA A 346 -20.50 -32.88 -0.74
N CYS A 347 -21.57 -32.29 -1.27
CA CYS A 347 -22.19 -32.72 -2.53
C CYS A 347 -21.93 -31.79 -3.72
N LYS A 348 -21.00 -30.81 -3.60
CA LYS A 348 -20.62 -29.88 -4.68
C LYS A 348 -21.85 -29.32 -5.42
N ASP A 349 -22.59 -28.45 -4.74
CA ASP A 349 -23.91 -27.97 -5.16
C ASP A 349 -23.95 -27.51 -6.64
N ALA A 350 -24.91 -28.05 -7.39
CA ALA A 350 -25.00 -27.82 -8.83
C ALA A 350 -25.35 -26.37 -9.20
N ALA A 351 -26.09 -25.66 -8.34
CA ALA A 351 -26.44 -24.26 -8.58
C ALA A 351 -25.22 -23.34 -8.32
N GLN A 352 -24.45 -23.62 -7.25
CA GLN A 352 -23.17 -22.92 -6.99
C GLN A 352 -22.17 -23.15 -8.13
N ALA A 353 -22.02 -24.40 -8.57
CA ALA A 353 -21.17 -24.73 -9.71
C ALA A 353 -21.61 -24.01 -11.00
N ALA A 354 -22.91 -23.93 -11.28
CA ALA A 354 -23.42 -23.17 -12.42
C ALA A 354 -23.09 -21.68 -12.33
N GLY A 355 -23.16 -21.08 -11.14
CA GLY A 355 -22.75 -19.70 -10.90
C GLY A 355 -21.26 -19.46 -11.11
N ILE A 356 -20.40 -20.32 -10.54
CA ILE A 356 -18.94 -20.28 -10.74
C ILE A 356 -18.61 -20.41 -12.23
N ARG A 357 -19.19 -21.41 -12.90
CA ARG A 357 -18.99 -21.67 -14.33
C ARG A 357 -19.43 -20.51 -15.20
N ALA A 358 -20.54 -19.84 -14.86
CA ALA A 358 -21.02 -18.67 -15.61
C ALA A 358 -20.03 -17.50 -15.53
N GLN A 359 -19.47 -17.21 -14.34
CA GLN A 359 -18.46 -16.18 -14.19
C GLN A 359 -17.17 -16.52 -14.95
N LEU A 360 -16.72 -17.78 -14.87
CA LEU A 360 -15.55 -18.27 -15.60
C LEU A 360 -15.75 -18.21 -17.12
N ALA A 361 -16.96 -18.52 -17.61
CA ALA A 361 -17.30 -18.44 -19.02
C ALA A 361 -17.27 -16.98 -19.53
N GLU A 362 -17.73 -16.01 -18.72
CA GLU A 362 -17.58 -14.60 -19.05
C GLU A 362 -16.08 -14.23 -19.18
N TRP A 363 -15.28 -14.59 -18.17
CA TRP A 363 -13.84 -14.31 -18.15
C TRP A 363 -13.07 -14.98 -19.27
N ALA A 364 -13.44 -16.21 -19.64
CA ALA A 364 -12.84 -16.96 -20.74
C ALA A 364 -13.00 -16.31 -22.12
N THR A 365 -13.96 -15.38 -22.27
CA THR A 365 -14.25 -14.66 -23.52
C THR A 365 -13.73 -13.23 -23.56
N ILE A 366 -13.14 -12.74 -22.46
CA ILE A 366 -12.66 -11.35 -22.37
C ILE A 366 -11.64 -11.05 -23.46
N ASP A 367 -10.65 -11.94 -23.63
CA ASP A 367 -9.58 -11.71 -24.60
C ASP A 367 -10.10 -11.54 -26.03
N ASP A 368 -10.96 -12.46 -26.48
CA ASP A 368 -11.57 -12.43 -27.82
C ASP A 368 -12.30 -11.10 -28.09
N ARG A 369 -13.00 -10.59 -27.06
CA ARG A 369 -13.74 -9.33 -27.12
C ARG A 369 -12.85 -8.08 -27.05
N LEU A 370 -11.59 -8.22 -26.65
CA LEU A 370 -10.63 -7.12 -26.58
C LEU A 370 -9.75 -7.01 -27.83
N GLN A 371 -9.62 -8.05 -28.65
CA GLN A 371 -8.68 -8.05 -29.78
C GLN A 371 -8.93 -6.91 -30.78
N SER A 372 -10.19 -6.65 -31.15
CA SER A 372 -10.52 -5.54 -32.06
C SER A 372 -10.27 -4.16 -31.45
N LEU A 373 -10.41 -4.03 -30.13
CA LEU A 373 -10.09 -2.80 -29.42
C LEU A 373 -8.57 -2.60 -29.30
N ALA A 374 -7.81 -3.66 -29.03
CA ALA A 374 -6.35 -3.66 -28.95
C ALA A 374 -5.65 -3.28 -30.27
N GLN A 375 -6.31 -3.54 -31.40
CA GLN A 375 -5.84 -3.06 -32.71
C GLN A 375 -5.98 -1.54 -32.87
N ARG A 376 -6.95 -0.93 -32.18
CA ARG A 376 -7.29 0.50 -32.31
C ARG A 376 -6.75 1.38 -31.17
N SER A 377 -6.53 0.81 -29.98
CA SER A 377 -5.93 1.50 -28.84
C SER A 377 -4.63 0.83 -28.41
N GLN A 378 -3.56 1.63 -28.39
CA GLN A 378 -2.25 1.18 -27.90
C GLN A 378 -2.29 0.82 -26.41
N LEU A 379 -3.05 1.56 -25.59
CA LEU A 379 -3.18 1.27 -24.16
C LEU A 379 -3.95 -0.04 -23.93
N VAL A 380 -4.94 -0.35 -24.78
CA VAL A 380 -5.64 -1.64 -24.72
C VAL A 380 -4.77 -2.78 -25.23
N ARG A 381 -3.83 -2.53 -26.15
CA ARG A 381 -2.88 -3.57 -26.57
C ARG A 381 -2.04 -4.09 -25.43
N GLU A 382 -1.62 -3.22 -24.51
CA GLU A 382 -0.92 -3.63 -23.29
C GLU A 382 -1.84 -4.44 -22.36
N ALA A 383 -3.08 -3.98 -22.18
CA ALA A 383 -4.11 -4.71 -21.42
C ALA A 383 -4.41 -6.10 -22.03
N ALA A 384 -4.39 -6.22 -23.36
CA ALA A 384 -4.70 -7.44 -24.08
C ALA A 384 -3.67 -8.56 -23.84
N LEU A 385 -2.42 -8.20 -23.51
CA LEU A 385 -1.41 -9.18 -23.10
C LEU A 385 -1.80 -9.85 -21.78
N ALA A 386 -2.42 -9.12 -20.87
CA ALA A 386 -2.94 -9.66 -19.62
C ALA A 386 -4.26 -10.45 -19.83
N SER A 387 -5.13 -10.01 -20.76
CA SER A 387 -6.40 -10.71 -21.00
C SER A 387 -6.23 -12.10 -21.56
N ALA A 388 -5.24 -12.34 -22.42
CA ALA A 388 -4.99 -13.66 -22.98
C ALA A 388 -4.66 -14.67 -21.88
N GLY A 389 -3.74 -14.28 -20.98
CA GLY A 389 -3.33 -15.12 -19.86
C GLY A 389 -4.47 -15.36 -18.87
N PHE A 390 -5.20 -14.30 -18.51
CA PHE A 390 -6.35 -14.37 -17.62
C PHE A 390 -7.49 -15.25 -18.18
N SER A 391 -7.85 -15.06 -19.47
CA SER A 391 -8.90 -15.84 -20.13
C SER A 391 -8.51 -17.32 -20.21
N GLN A 392 -7.23 -17.62 -20.42
CA GLN A 392 -6.74 -19.01 -20.39
C GLN A 392 -6.81 -19.61 -18.98
N ALA A 393 -6.47 -18.86 -17.94
CA ALA A 393 -6.60 -19.32 -16.56
C ALA A 393 -8.07 -19.61 -16.20
N ALA A 394 -8.99 -18.75 -16.64
CA ALA A 394 -10.43 -18.95 -16.46
C ALA A 394 -10.94 -20.21 -17.19
N LYS A 395 -10.42 -20.52 -18.40
CA LYS A 395 -10.75 -21.76 -19.12
C LYS A 395 -10.30 -23.00 -18.35
N ILE A 396 -9.07 -23.03 -17.83
CA ILE A 396 -8.56 -24.13 -17.00
C ILE A 396 -9.46 -24.36 -15.77
N ALA A 397 -9.82 -23.28 -15.07
CA ALA A 397 -10.72 -23.37 -13.92
C ALA A 397 -12.15 -23.82 -14.31
N MET A 398 -12.63 -23.41 -15.49
CA MET A 398 -13.95 -23.80 -16.00
C MET A 398 -13.98 -25.30 -16.31
N ASP A 399 -12.94 -25.81 -16.97
CA ASP A 399 -12.80 -27.24 -17.26
C ASP A 399 -12.76 -28.06 -15.96
N ALA A 400 -12.09 -27.56 -14.92
CA ALA A 400 -12.09 -28.19 -13.60
C ALA A 400 -13.50 -28.24 -12.98
N VAL A 401 -14.30 -27.17 -13.08
CA VAL A 401 -15.70 -27.17 -12.62
C VAL A 401 -16.54 -28.19 -13.40
N ASP A 402 -16.37 -28.25 -14.73
CA ASP A 402 -17.09 -29.19 -15.60
C ASP A 402 -16.74 -30.65 -15.24
N SER A 403 -15.47 -30.95 -15.00
CA SER A 403 -15.02 -32.26 -14.52
C SER A 403 -15.64 -32.65 -13.17
N ILE A 404 -15.71 -31.70 -12.22
CA ILE A 404 -16.37 -31.93 -10.93
C ILE A 404 -17.84 -32.27 -11.16
N GLN A 405 -18.58 -31.48 -11.94
CA GLN A 405 -20.01 -31.69 -12.17
C GLN A 405 -20.33 -32.99 -12.92
N MET A 406 -19.46 -33.40 -13.84
CA MET A 406 -19.62 -34.66 -14.58
C MET A 406 -19.24 -35.90 -13.74
N GLY A 407 -18.65 -35.71 -12.55
CA GLY A 407 -18.09 -36.81 -11.77
C GLY A 407 -16.98 -37.55 -12.52
N ALA A 408 -16.23 -36.83 -13.37
CA ALA A 408 -15.15 -37.35 -14.19
C ALA A 408 -13.82 -36.79 -13.66
N PRO A 409 -13.13 -37.49 -12.74
CA PRO A 409 -11.93 -36.98 -12.11
C PRO A 409 -10.81 -36.72 -13.12
N VAL A 410 -10.12 -35.61 -12.96
CA VAL A 410 -8.96 -35.24 -13.77
C VAL A 410 -7.77 -36.12 -13.36
N SER A 411 -6.98 -36.59 -14.34
CA SER A 411 -5.78 -37.40 -14.06
C SER A 411 -4.73 -36.62 -13.27
N ALA A 412 -3.85 -37.33 -12.54
CA ALA A 412 -2.77 -36.68 -11.79
C ALA A 412 -1.83 -35.86 -12.70
N ASP A 413 -1.57 -36.35 -13.93
CA ASP A 413 -0.74 -35.66 -14.91
C ASP A 413 -1.42 -34.38 -15.41
N GLN A 414 -2.72 -34.45 -15.74
CA GLN A 414 -3.47 -33.27 -16.19
C GLN A 414 -3.60 -32.23 -15.08
N LYS A 415 -3.89 -32.65 -13.84
CA LYS A 415 -3.88 -31.76 -12.67
C LYS A 415 -2.56 -31.00 -12.56
N LYS A 416 -1.43 -31.71 -12.71
CA LYS A 416 -0.10 -31.08 -12.65
C LYS A 416 0.09 -30.06 -13.79
N ILE A 417 -0.27 -30.43 -15.02
CA ILE A 417 -0.21 -29.54 -16.19
C ILE A 417 -1.03 -28.27 -15.94
N ASP A 418 -2.24 -28.40 -15.41
CA ASP A 418 -3.14 -27.28 -15.15
C ASP A 418 -2.57 -26.34 -14.07
N LEU A 419 -2.08 -26.89 -12.95
CA LEU A 419 -1.45 -26.10 -11.88
C LEU A 419 -0.17 -25.40 -12.35
N ASP A 420 0.68 -26.09 -13.10
CA ASP A 420 1.89 -25.51 -13.68
C ASP A 420 1.54 -24.39 -14.68
N SER A 421 0.50 -24.59 -15.50
CA SER A 421 0.01 -23.58 -16.45
C SER A 421 -0.52 -22.34 -15.74
N LEU A 422 -1.34 -22.52 -14.69
CA LEU A 422 -1.83 -21.41 -13.86
C LEU A 422 -0.68 -20.58 -13.28
N ASN A 423 0.36 -21.23 -12.76
CA ASN A 423 1.55 -20.53 -12.25
C ASN A 423 2.29 -19.75 -13.34
N VAL A 424 2.43 -20.31 -14.54
CA VAL A 424 3.06 -19.61 -15.68
C VAL A 424 2.26 -18.38 -16.09
N LEU A 425 0.93 -18.47 -16.11
CA LEU A 425 0.04 -17.37 -16.48
C LEU A 425 0.11 -16.23 -15.47
N GLU A 426 0.23 -16.53 -14.17
CA GLU A 426 0.48 -15.53 -13.13
C GLU A 426 1.81 -14.80 -13.35
N GLN A 427 2.88 -15.55 -13.66
CA GLN A 427 4.19 -14.94 -13.95
C GLN A 427 4.16 -14.06 -15.21
N GLN A 428 3.28 -14.36 -16.17
CA GLN A 428 3.08 -13.50 -17.34
C GLN A 428 2.33 -12.21 -16.98
N ALA A 429 1.26 -12.29 -16.18
CA ALA A 429 0.55 -11.12 -15.67
C ALA A 429 1.50 -10.20 -14.87
N ASN A 430 2.37 -10.80 -14.06
CA ASN A 430 3.36 -10.09 -13.25
C ASN A 430 4.34 -9.24 -14.07
N LYS A 431 4.67 -9.64 -15.31
CA LYS A 431 5.50 -8.81 -16.22
C LYS A 431 4.78 -7.53 -16.66
N GLY A 432 3.46 -7.52 -16.59
CA GLY A 432 2.60 -6.36 -16.83
C GLY A 432 2.31 -5.55 -15.57
N GLN A 433 2.99 -5.81 -14.44
CA GLN A 433 2.76 -5.20 -13.13
C GLN A 433 1.36 -5.52 -12.55
N LEU A 434 0.72 -6.57 -13.04
CA LEU A 434 -0.63 -7.02 -12.67
C LEU A 434 -0.56 -8.40 -12.00
N THR A 435 -1.57 -8.74 -11.21
CA THR A 435 -1.74 -10.06 -10.56
C THR A 435 -3.13 -10.63 -10.84
N ILE A 436 -3.27 -11.96 -10.81
CA ILE A 436 -4.57 -12.65 -10.90
C ILE A 436 -4.98 -13.08 -9.47
N PRO A 437 -5.70 -12.25 -8.71
CA PRO A 437 -6.08 -12.56 -7.33
C PRO A 437 -6.94 -13.84 -7.19
N GLU A 438 -7.61 -14.28 -8.26
CA GLU A 438 -8.40 -15.53 -8.29
C GLU A 438 -7.55 -16.79 -8.44
N LEU A 439 -6.24 -16.68 -8.70
CA LEU A 439 -5.39 -17.84 -8.95
C LEU A 439 -5.48 -18.92 -7.85
N PRO A 440 -5.49 -18.58 -6.55
CA PRO A 440 -5.68 -19.59 -5.49
C PRO A 440 -7.04 -20.29 -5.59
N ALA A 441 -8.09 -19.59 -6.00
CA ALA A 441 -9.41 -20.19 -6.21
C ALA A 441 -9.42 -21.12 -7.44
N PHE A 442 -8.75 -20.73 -8.53
CA PHE A 442 -8.58 -21.60 -9.71
C PHE A 442 -7.82 -22.88 -9.35
N GLN A 443 -6.74 -22.77 -8.57
CA GLN A 443 -5.98 -23.91 -8.08
C GLN A 443 -6.83 -24.85 -7.22
N LYS A 444 -7.65 -24.31 -6.30
CA LYS A 444 -8.59 -25.11 -5.48
C LYS A 444 -9.60 -25.89 -6.32
N LEU A 445 -10.08 -25.31 -7.42
CA LEU A 445 -10.98 -26.00 -8.36
C LEU A 445 -10.26 -27.15 -9.07
N VAL A 446 -9.05 -26.92 -9.59
CA VAL A 446 -8.22 -27.96 -10.22
C VAL A 446 -7.89 -29.09 -9.24
N GLU A 447 -7.53 -28.75 -8.00
CA GLU A 447 -7.30 -29.74 -6.95
C GLU A 447 -8.55 -30.56 -6.64
N SER A 448 -9.71 -29.91 -6.54
CA SER A 448 -10.99 -30.57 -6.28
C SER A 448 -11.42 -31.49 -7.43
N ALA A 449 -11.15 -31.11 -8.67
CA ALA A 449 -11.45 -31.91 -9.86
C ALA A 449 -10.68 -33.24 -9.88
N SER A 450 -9.50 -33.31 -9.27
CA SER A 450 -8.73 -34.56 -9.14
C SER A 450 -9.24 -35.51 -8.04
N ALA A 451 -9.96 -34.99 -7.04
CA ALA A 451 -10.45 -35.80 -5.91
C ALA A 451 -11.69 -36.63 -6.28
N GLY A 452 -12.44 -36.22 -7.31
CA GLY A 452 -13.74 -36.79 -7.66
C GLY A 452 -14.82 -36.46 -6.62
N GLY A 453 -16.02 -36.09 -7.06
CA GLY A 453 -17.08 -35.77 -6.10
C GLY A 453 -18.34 -35.22 -6.75
N VAL A 454 -19.27 -36.12 -7.07
CA VAL A 454 -20.69 -35.79 -7.09
C VAL A 454 -21.38 -36.83 -6.22
N CYS A 455 -22.31 -36.39 -5.39
CA CYS A 455 -23.27 -37.32 -4.79
C CYS A 455 -24.07 -37.97 -5.94
N ALA A 456 -24.23 -39.30 -5.92
CA ALA A 456 -25.12 -39.98 -6.86
C ALA A 456 -26.54 -39.39 -6.70
N ARG A 457 -27.18 -39.01 -7.82
CA ARG A 457 -28.54 -38.47 -7.84
C ARG A 457 -29.59 -39.50 -7.48
#